data_AF-M1XPA6-F1
#
_entry.id   AF-M1XPA6-F1
#
_cell.length_a   1.000
_cell.length_b   1.000
_cell.length_c   1.000
_cell.angle_alpha   90.00
_cell.angle_beta   90.00
_cell.angle_gamma   90.00
#
_symmetry.space_group_name_H-M   'P 1'
#
loop_
_entity.id
_entity.type
_entity.pdbx_description
1 polymer ?
#
loop_
_entity_poly.entity_id
_entity_poly.type
_entity_poly.pdbx_seq_one_letter_code
_entity_poly.pdbx_strand_id
1 'polypeptide(L)' 'MQQGLEREILETLASGNRRSVAGLAEALGRHPVTVDRQCYDLQTDGYIAIASIGGTYRLTAKGRERLDDA' A
#
# COMPACT_ATOMS: atom_id res chain seq x y z
N MET A 1 -4.16 -15.69 5.55
CA MET A 1 -3.92 -14.51 6.43
C MET A 1 -3.23 -13.34 5.69
N GLN A 2 -3.09 -13.36 4.36
CA GLN A 2 -2.44 -12.26 3.59
C GLN A 2 -3.38 -11.07 3.31
N GLN A 3 -4.70 -11.30 3.22
CA GLN A 3 -5.70 -10.29 2.86
C GLN A 3 -5.81 -9.13 3.87
N GLY A 4 -5.46 -9.37 5.14
CA GLY A 4 -5.45 -8.31 6.16
C GLY A 4 -4.41 -7.23 5.88
N LEU A 5 -3.18 -7.64 5.55
CA LEU A 5 -2.09 -6.70 5.30
C LEU A 5 -2.32 -5.88 4.02
N GLU A 6 -2.89 -6.50 2.99
CA GLU A 6 -3.27 -5.82 1.76
C GLU A 6 -4.20 -4.63 2.05
N ARG A 7 -5.31 -4.90 2.75
CA ARG A 7 -6.31 -3.89 3.11
C ARG A 7 -5.69 -2.79 3.98
N GLU A 8 -4.91 -3.16 4.99
CA GLU A 8 -4.22 -2.22 5.88
C GLU A 8 -3.31 -1.24 5.11
N ILE A 9 -2.57 -1.71 4.10
CA ILE A 9 -1.73 -0.85 3.24
C ILE A 9 -2.58 0.10 2.42
N LEU A 10 -3.65 -0.41 1.78
CA LEU A 10 -4.55 0.40 0.97
C LEU A 10 -5.24 1.48 1.81
N GLU A 11 -5.74 1.15 3.01
CA GLU A 11 -6.36 2.10 3.94
C GLU A 11 -5.36 3.17 4.40
N THR A 12 -4.13 2.78 4.69
CA THR A 12 -3.07 3.71 5.08
C THR A 12 -2.77 4.72 3.95
N LEU A 13 -2.73 4.25 2.70
CA LEU A 13 -2.55 5.10 1.52
C LEU A 13 -3.80 5.91 1.16
N ALA A 14 -5.00 5.43 1.51
CA ALA A 14 -6.25 6.18 1.35
C ALA A 14 -6.32 7.37 2.33
N SER A 15 -5.80 7.18 3.55
CA SER A 15 -5.75 8.20 4.61
C SER A 15 -4.61 9.21 4.40
N GLY A 16 -3.44 8.76 3.91
CA GLY A 16 -2.30 9.61 3.61
C GLY A 16 -1.91 9.58 2.14
N ASN A 17 -1.97 10.72 1.45
CA ASN A 17 -1.74 10.87 0.00
C ASN A 17 -0.55 10.05 -0.55
N ARG A 18 0.60 10.01 0.14
CA ARG A 18 1.82 9.29 -0.28
C ARG A 18 2.63 8.79 0.91
N ARG A 19 3.09 7.54 0.87
CA ARG A 19 3.97 6.94 1.90
C ARG A 19 5.03 6.04 1.27
N SER A 20 6.24 6.04 1.81
CA SER A 20 7.28 5.07 1.45
C SER A 20 7.05 3.74 2.18
N VAL A 21 7.70 2.66 1.72
CA VAL A 21 7.68 1.34 2.40
C VAL A 21 8.01 1.46 3.89
N ALA A 22 9.05 2.21 4.25
CA ALA A 22 9.43 2.43 5.65
C ALA A 22 8.29 3.10 6.44
N GLY A 23 7.65 4.12 5.90
CA GLY A 23 6.54 4.80 6.56
C GLY A 23 5.27 3.97 6.67
N LEU A 24 5.03 3.04 5.73
CA LEU A 24 3.96 2.05 5.82
C LEU A 24 4.30 0.99 6.87
N ALA A 25 5.53 0.50 6.91
CA ALA A 25 6.01 -0.45 7.89
C ALA A 25 5.90 0.07 9.33
N GLU A 26 6.28 1.32 9.57
CA GLU A 26 6.12 1.97 10.86
C GLU A 26 4.64 2.15 11.24
N ALA A 27 3.81 2.63 10.31
CA ALA A 27 2.38 2.83 10.58
C ALA A 27 1.63 1.54 10.90
N LEU A 28 2.02 0.43 10.25
CA LEU A 28 1.41 -0.88 10.42
C LEU A 28 2.07 -1.73 11.52
N GLY A 29 3.18 -1.25 12.11
CA GLY A 29 3.99 -2.05 13.05
C GLY A 29 4.51 -3.34 12.42
N ARG A 30 4.80 -3.34 11.11
CA ARG A 30 5.23 -4.51 10.33
C ARG A 30 6.69 -4.41 9.91
N HIS A 31 7.27 -5.56 9.59
CA HIS A 31 8.62 -5.60 9.06
C HIS A 31 8.66 -5.00 7.63
N PRO A 32 9.62 -4.11 7.30
CA PRO A 32 9.66 -3.42 6.01
C PRO A 32 9.72 -4.37 4.82
N VAL A 33 10.41 -5.51 4.94
CA VAL A 33 10.47 -6.55 3.90
C VAL A 33 9.09 -7.16 3.60
N THR A 34 8.25 -7.32 4.62
CA THR A 34 6.88 -7.85 4.43
C THR A 34 6.01 -6.84 3.71
N VAL A 35 6.13 -5.56 4.08
CA VAL A 35 5.39 -4.46 3.45
C VAL A 35 5.86 -4.23 2.02
N ASP A 36 7.17 -4.30 1.77
CA ASP A 36 7.78 -4.19 0.43
C ASP A 36 7.21 -5.24 -0.52
N ARG A 37 7.24 -6.52 -0.10
CA ARG A 37 6.68 -7.62 -0.88
C ARG A 37 5.20 -7.43 -1.18
N GLN A 38 4.42 -6.96 -0.21
CA GLN A 38 2.99 -6.71 -0.40
C GLN A 38 2.74 -5.49 -1.30
N CYS A 39 3.56 -4.43 -1.20
CA CYS A 39 3.49 -3.28 -2.09
C CYS A 39 3.84 -3.66 -3.53
N TYR A 40 4.81 -4.56 -3.74
CA TYR A 40 5.15 -5.08 -5.06
C TYR A 40 3.97 -5.83 -5.71
N ASP A 41 3.29 -6.68 -4.94
CA ASP A 41 2.10 -7.41 -5.39
C ASP A 41 0.95 -6.45 -5.74
N LEU A 42 0.62 -5.53 -4.82
CA LEU A 42 -0.38 -4.48 -5.02
C LEU A 42 -0.08 -3.56 -6.22
N GLN A 43 1.20 -3.28 -6.47
CA GLN A 43 1.64 -2.49 -7.61
C GLN A 43 1.47 -3.27 -8.92
N THR A 44 1.86 -4.54 -8.91
CA THR A 44 1.73 -5.44 -10.07
C THR A 44 0.25 -5.57 -10.47
N ASP A 45 -0.63 -5.67 -9.48
CA ASP A 45 -2.08 -5.70 -9.68
C ASP A 45 -2.69 -4.31 -10.01
N GLY A 46 -1.91 -3.23 -9.91
CA GLY A 46 -2.35 -1.87 -10.25
C GLY A 46 -3.22 -1.19 -9.19
N TYR A 47 -3.26 -1.68 -7.95
CA TYR A 47 -3.95 -1.05 -6.83
C TYR A 47 -3.17 0.15 -6.25
N ILE A 48 -1.83 0.13 -6.38
CA ILE A 48 -0.96 1.23 -5.97
C ILE A 48 0.03 1.58 -7.08
N ALA A 49 0.54 2.81 -7.08
CA ALA A 49 1.53 3.28 -8.04
C ALA A 49 2.64 4.07 -7.34
N ILE A 50 3.85 4.09 -7.91
CA ILE A 50 4.94 4.96 -7.43
C ILE A 50 4.59 6.40 -7.77
N ALA A 51 4.53 7.25 -6.74
CA ALA A 51 4.12 8.65 -6.85
C ALA A 51 5.29 9.62 -7.09
N SER A 52 6.50 9.25 -6.67
CA SER A 52 7.69 10.11 -6.81
C SER A 52 8.98 9.29 -6.83
N ILE A 53 10.00 9.88 -7.44
CA ILE A 53 11.38 9.38 -7.45
C ILE A 53 11.84 9.35 -5.99
N GLY A 54 12.09 8.15 -5.45
CA GLY A 54 12.30 7.93 -4.01
C GLY A 54 11.40 6.86 -3.38
N GLY A 55 10.54 6.19 -4.17
CA GLY A 55 9.84 4.98 -3.73
C GLY A 55 8.65 5.23 -2.80
N THR A 56 7.98 6.38 -2.95
CA THR A 56 6.68 6.61 -2.30
C THR A 56 5.57 6.01 -3.15
N TYR A 57 4.64 5.32 -2.49
CA TYR A 57 3.44 4.78 -3.10
C TYR A 57 2.26 5.71 -2.89
N ARG A 58 1.34 5.66 -3.86
CA ARG A 58 0.03 6.30 -3.86
C ARG A 58 -1.03 5.26 -4.21
N LEU A 59 -2.22 5.44 -3.66
CA LEU A 59 -3.41 4.68 -4.04
C LEU A 59 -3.91 5.06 -5.44
N THR A 60 -4.24 4.05 -6.26
CA THR A 60 -4.87 4.23 -7.58
C THR A 60 -6.40 4.23 -7.46
N ALA A 61 -7.11 4.54 -8.55
CA ALA A 61 -8.56 4.39 -8.59
C ALA A 61 -8.98 2.93 -8.33
N LYS A 62 -8.31 1.96 -8.96
CA LYS A 62 -8.55 0.52 -8.75
C LYS A 62 -8.36 0.12 -7.29
N GLY A 63 -7.30 0.62 -6.64
CA GLY A 63 -7.06 0.37 -5.21
C GLY A 63 -8.13 0.97 -4.30
N ARG A 64 -8.73 2.10 -4.70
CA ARG A 64 -9.86 2.72 -4.01
C ARG A 64 -11.12 1.87 -4.12
N GLU A 65 -11.44 1.37 -5.31
CA GLU A 65 -12.58 0.49 -5.54
C GLU A 65 -12.46 -0.81 -4.73
N ARG A 66 -11.24 -1.36 -4.65
CA ARG A 66 -10.96 -2.57 -3.86
C ARG A 66 -11.22 -2.41 -2.36
N LEU A 67 -11.10 -1.19 -1.82
CA LEU A 67 -11.43 -0.88 -0.43
C LEU A 67 -12.95 -0.77 -0.20
N ASP A 68 -13.70 -0.35 -1.22
CA ASP A 68 -15.14 -0.15 -1.16
C ASP A 68 -15.92 -1.47 -1.33
N ASP A 69 -15.34 -2.41 -2.08
CA ASP A 69 -15.87 -3.76 -2.33
C ASP A 69 -15.76 -4.73 -1.13
N ALA A 70 -15.12 -4.33 -0.02
CA ALA A 70 -14.65 -5.23 1.04
C ALA A 70 -15.27 -5.05 2.43
#